data_AF-A0A0R1RFL6-F1
#
_entry.id   AF-A0A0R1RFL6-F1
#
_cell.length_a   1.000
_cell.length_b   1.000
_cell.length_c   1.000
_cell.angle_alpha   90.00
_cell.angle_beta   90.00
_cell.angle_gamma   90.00
#
_symmetry.space_group_name_H-M   'P 1'
#
loop_
_entity.id
_entity.type
_entity.pdbx_description
1 polymer ?
#
loop_
_entity_poly.entity_id
_entity_poly.type
_entity_poly.pdbx_seq_one_letter_code
_entity_poly.pdbx_strand_id
1 'polypeptide(L)' 'MIESIRLDGDGNRVWNVNAWVGRGYNNGKPVSMKLPMRDKIATNVGMLIVHSNKEMAHLNTVLPGLYRDYSNKPLI' A
#
# COMPACT_ATOMS: atom_id res chain seq x y z
N MET A 1 2.55 4.81 -6.43
CA MET A 1 1.88 4.64 -5.13
C MET A 1 2.52 5.62 -4.18
N ILE A 2 1.73 6.27 -3.32
CA ILE A 2 2.23 7.14 -2.25
C ILE A 2 1.62 6.64 -0.95
N GLU A 3 2.46 6.43 0.05
CA GLU A 3 2.06 5.98 1.38
C GLU A 3 2.51 7.01 2.42
N SER A 4 1.66 7.28 3.40
CA SER A 4 1.98 8.17 4.51
C SER A 4 1.30 7.72 5.80
N ILE A 5 1.87 8.14 6.93
CA ILE A 5 1.22 8.04 8.24
C ILE A 5 0.74 9.44 8.63
N ARG A 6 -0.53 9.54 9.05
CA ARG A 6 -1.10 10.79 9.58
C ARG A 6 -1.84 10.53 10.89
N LEU A 7 -2.18 11.59 11.61
CA LEU A 7 -3.10 11.51 12.74
C LEU A 7 -4.54 11.71 12.23
N ASP A 8 -5.49 10.94 12.74
CA ASP A 8 -6.92 11.19 12.55
C ASP A 8 -7.46 12.23 13.55
N GLY A 9 -8.77 12.46 13.53
CA GLY A 9 -9.43 13.44 14.41
C GLY A 9 -9.35 13.09 15.90
N ASP A 10 -9.08 11.83 16.23
CA ASP A 10 -8.95 11.33 17.60
C ASP A 10 -7.47 11.19 18.02
N GLY A 11 -6.53 11.56 17.15
CA GLY A 11 -5.09 11.47 17.41
C GLY A 11 -4.49 10.09 17.15
N ASN A 12 -5.23 9.15 16.56
CA ASN A 12 -4.69 7.84 16.21
C ASN A 12 -3.83 7.93 14.94
N ARG A 13 -2.76 7.13 14.90
CA ARG A 13 -1.95 6.99 13.69
C ARG A 13 -2.70 6.15 12.67
N VAL A 14 -2.96 6.73 11.50
CA VAL A 14 -3.64 6.10 10.38
C VAL A 14 -2.68 6.01 9.20
N TRP A 15 -2.57 4.81 8.64
CA TRP A 15 -1.89 4.57 7.37
C TRP A 15 -2.78 5.02 6.21
N ASN A 16 -2.23 5.88 5.36
CA ASN A 16 -2.93 6.50 4.26
C ASN A 16 -2.23 6.12 2.94
N VAL A 17 -2.98 5.51 2.03
CA VAL A 17 -2.46 5.00 0.77
C VAL A 17 -3.18 5.65 -0.40
N ASN A 18 -2.39 6.22 -1.31
CA ASN A 18 -2.86 6.74 -2.59
C ASN A 18 -2.24 5.92 -3.72
N ALA A 19 -3.07 5.10 -4.37
CA ALA A 19 -2.67 4.26 -5.47
C ALA A 19 -3.36 4.70 -6.78
N TRP A 20 -2.57 4.86 -7.84
CA TRP A 20 -3.06 5.08 -9.19
C TRP A 20 -2.83 3.83 -10.01
N VAL A 21 -3.91 3.19 -10.47
CA VAL A 21 -3.85 1.98 -11.31
C VAL A 21 -4.08 2.38 -12.77
N GLY A 22 -3.27 1.82 -13.67
CA GLY A 22 -3.35 2.10 -15.11
C GLY A 22 -2.47 3.27 -15.60
N ARG A 23 -1.85 4.04 -14.69
CA ARG A 23 -0.80 5.01 -15.00
C ARG A 23 0.55 4.39 -14.64
N GLY A 24 1.31 3.94 -15.64
CA GLY A 24 2.62 3.29 -15.44
C GLY A 24 3.77 4.15 -15.96
N TYR A 25 4.96 3.97 -15.38
CA TYR A 25 6.21 4.33 -16.02
C TYR A 25 6.97 3.02 -16.29
N ASN A 26 7.51 2.84 -17.49
CA ASN A 26 8.41 1.74 -17.83
C ASN A 26 9.72 2.33 -18.33
N ASN A 27 10.85 1.97 -17.71
CA ASN A 27 12.17 2.54 -18.00
C ASN A 27 12.19 4.08 -18.03
N GLY A 28 11.56 4.73 -17.03
CA GLY A 28 11.50 6.19 -16.92
C GLY A 28 10.58 6.89 -17.91
N LYS A 29 9.90 6.16 -18.81
CA LYS A 29 8.94 6.72 -19.77
C LYS A 29 7.50 6.45 -19.34
N PRO A 30 6.58 7.43 -19.45
CA PRO A 30 5.17 7.20 -19.16
C PRO A 30 4.60 6.19 -20.16
N VAL A 31 4.07 5.08 -19.65
CA VAL A 31 3.29 4.11 -20.42
C VAL A 31 1.83 4.46 -20.24
N SER A 32 1.21 4.96 -21.31
CA SER A 32 -0.23 5.18 -21.37
C SER A 32 -0.87 3.93 -21.97
N MET A 33 -1.53 3.12 -21.14
CA MET A 33 -2.38 2.05 -21.67
C MET A 33 -3.70 2.69 -22.12
N LYS A 34 -4.12 2.42 -23.37
CA LYS A 34 -5.53 2.66 -23.75
C LYS A 34 -6.39 1.91 -22.73
N LEU A 35 -7.57 2.45 -22.40
CA LEU A 35 -8.47 1.91 -21.37
C LEU A 35 -9.57 0.96 -21.92
N PRO A 36 -9.36 0.03 -22.89
CA PRO A 36 -10.44 -0.88 -23.29
C PRO A 36 -10.73 -1.96 -22.23
N MET A 37 -10.03 -1.95 -21.08
CA MET A 37 -10.17 -2.93 -20.00
C MET A 37 -10.60 -2.28 -18.68
N ARG A 38 -11.56 -1.35 -18.71
CA ARG A 38 -12.06 -0.66 -17.50
C ARG A 38 -12.46 -1.63 -16.39
N ASP A 39 -13.15 -2.71 -16.73
CA ASP A 39 -13.63 -3.70 -15.75
C ASP A 39 -12.47 -4.49 -15.10
N LYS A 40 -11.42 -4.78 -15.86
CA LYS A 40 -10.21 -5.42 -15.32
C LYS A 40 -9.45 -4.47 -14.39
N ILE A 41 -9.36 -3.18 -14.75
CA ILE A 41 -8.75 -2.16 -13.89
C ILE A 41 -9.56 -1.98 -12.61
N ALA A 42 -10.88 -1.88 -12.72
CA ALA A 42 -11.77 -1.77 -11.56
C ALA A 42 -11.64 -2.99 -10.63
N THR A 43 -11.60 -4.20 -11.19
CA THR A 43 -11.35 -5.44 -10.43
C THR A 43 -10.00 -5.40 -9.72
N ASN A 44 -8.94 -4.96 -10.40
CA ASN A 44 -7.60 -4.85 -9.81
C ASN A 44 -7.55 -3.80 -8.67
N VAL A 45 -8.25 -2.67 -8.83
CA VAL A 45 -8.38 -1.65 -7.77
C VAL A 45 -9.14 -2.24 -6.58
N GLY A 46 -10.23 -2.96 -6.81
CA GLY A 46 -10.98 -3.65 -5.75
C GLY A 46 -10.12 -4.67 -5.00
N MET A 47 -9.35 -5.48 -5.73
CA MET A 47 -8.40 -6.42 -5.12
C MET A 47 -7.32 -5.69 -4.31
N LEU A 48 -6.77 -4.59 -4.81
CA LEU A 48 -5.75 -3.81 -4.10
C LEU A 48 -6.28 -3.30 -2.76
N ILE A 49 -7.51 -2.77 -2.72
CA ILE A 49 -8.14 -2.29 -1.47
C ILE A 49 -8.28 -3.44 -0.45
N VAL A 50 -8.82 -4.58 -0.89
CA VAL A 50 -9.02 -5.74 0.00
C VAL A 50 -7.68 -6.30 0.47
N HIS A 51 -6.68 -6.37 -0.42
CA HIS A 51 -5.34 -6.85 -0.11
C HIS A 51 -4.66 -5.96 0.93
N SER A 52 -4.58 -4.65 0.67
CA SER A 52 -3.93 -3.69 1.57
C SER A 52 -4.57 -3.66 2.97
N ASN A 53 -5.90 -3.80 3.05
CA ASN A 53 -6.58 -3.88 4.35
C ASN A 53 -6.20 -5.15 5.12
N LYS A 54 -6.19 -6.31 4.47
CA LYS A 54 -5.78 -7.58 5.10
C LYS A 54 -4.30 -7.56 5.51
N GLU A 55 -3.46 -7.03 4.64
CA GLU A 55 -2.03 -6.93 4.86
C GLU A 55 -1.72 -6.04 6.07
N MET A 56 -2.33 -4.85 6.17
CA MET A 56 -2.10 -3.98 7.34
C MET A 56 -2.73 -4.51 8.61
N ALA A 57 -3.90 -5.15 8.54
CA ALA A 57 -4.48 -5.81 9.70
C ALA A 57 -3.51 -6.86 10.25
N HIS A 58 -2.91 -7.67 9.38
CA HIS A 58 -1.89 -8.63 9.79
C HIS A 58 -0.61 -7.94 10.28
N LEU A 59 -0.10 -6.95 9.55
CA LEU A 59 1.12 -6.22 9.92
C LEU A 59 0.99 -5.61 11.32
N ASN A 60 -0.15 -5.01 11.65
CA ASN A 60 -0.40 -4.44 12.97
C ASN A 60 -0.34 -5.49 14.10
N THR A 61 -0.63 -6.76 13.81
CA THR A 61 -0.51 -7.85 14.80
C THR A 61 0.92 -8.30 15.02
N VAL A 62 1.76 -8.30 13.98
CA VAL A 62 3.11 -8.88 14.03
C VAL A 62 4.21 -7.83 14.23
N LEU A 63 4.03 -6.61 13.71
CA LEU A 63 5.05 -5.57 13.65
C LEU A 63 5.61 -5.17 15.02
N PRO A 64 4.81 -5.00 16.10
CA PRO A 64 5.36 -4.68 17.41
C PRO A 64 6.30 -5.78 17.95
N GLY A 65 5.94 -7.05 17.73
CA GLY A 65 6.76 -8.19 18.11
C GLY A 65 8.06 -8.24 17.31
N LEU A 66 7.95 -8.14 15.99
CA LEU A 66 9.12 -8.10 15.09
C LEU A 66 10.04 -6.92 15.42
N TYR A 67 9.50 -5.75 15.70
CA TYR A 67 10.31 -4.60 16.06
C TYR A 67 11.05 -4.84 17.38
N ARG A 68 10.37 -5.33 18.43
CA ARG A 68 11.03 -5.67 19.70
C ARG A 68 12.15 -6.70 19.53
N ASP A 69 11.90 -7.73 18.72
CA ASP A 69 12.78 -8.88 18.64
C ASP A 69 14.00 -8.64 17.72
N TYR A 70 13.93 -7.60 16.87
CA TYR A 70 14.93 -7.33 15.83
C TYR A 70 15.42 -5.87 15.73
N SER A 71 14.85 -4.89 16.45
CA SER A 71 15.25 -3.48 16.35
C SER A 71 16.72 -3.20 16.67
N ASN A 72 17.33 -4.04 17.52
CA ASN A 72 18.72 -3.93 17.93
C ASN A 72 19.64 -4.96 17.26
N LYS A 73 19.10 -5.80 16.37
CA LYS A 73 19.91 -6.74 15.61
C LYS A 73 20.37 -6.04 14.32
N PRO A 74 21.64 -6.19 13.93
CA PRO A 74 22.06 -5.71 12.62
C PRO A 74 21.17 -6.35 11.56
N LEU A 75 20.59 -5.52 10.69
CA LEU A 75 19.96 -5.99 9.47
C LEU A 75 21.07 -6.66 8.66
N ILE A 76 20.89 -7.96 8.39
CA ILE A 76 21.84 -8.82 7.67
C ILE A 76 22.24 -8.17 6.34
#